data_AF-A0A1G8T006-F1
#
_entry.id   AF-A0A1G8T006-F1
#
_cell.length_a   1.000
_cell.length_b   1.000
_cell.length_c   1.000
_cell.angle_alpha   90.00
_cell.angle_beta   90.00
_cell.angle_gamma   90.00
#
_symmetry.space_group_name_H-M   'P 1'
#
loop_
_entity.id
_entity.type
_entity.pdbx_description
1 polymer ?
#
loop_
_entity_poly.entity_id
_entity_poly.type
_entity_poly.pdbx_seq_one_letter_code
_entity_poly.pdbx_strand_id
1 'polypeptide(L)'
;GRVQNWLNRYFPEFEQVFKQWNGESALATLRDFPLPQDIVGMTSEAIVEEWKAHTKRHAGFARAQKLHEAAEKSVGITEGLRFAKQELDALLAQYDLYARQLEELEAQLTDQLEHLPGAEQMRDIKGLGDMTIAAFFAEVGDINQYRHPKQLISLAGLDLKENSSGVYKGQTTISKRGRRRLRRILFLAIRPLVNHNDTFRALHHELTQRSDRPLKKMQSLIALCGKLLKVLFVMGQRECAFDGAKLLQDRKRAQAQTA
;
A
#
# COMPACT_ATOMS: atom_id res chain seq x y z
N GLY A 1 -16.71 9.75 4.73
CA GLY A 1 -17.13 9.70 3.31
C GLY A 1 -18.65 9.78 3.23
N ARG A 2 -19.24 10.02 2.05
CA ARG A 2 -20.71 10.17 1.89
C ARG A 2 -21.49 8.93 2.36
N VAL A 3 -21.04 7.73 2.01
CA VAL A 3 -21.62 6.46 2.50
C VAL A 3 -21.52 6.34 4.03
N GLN A 4 -20.38 6.69 4.61
CA GLN A 4 -20.24 6.70 6.08
C GLN A 4 -21.23 7.65 6.76
N ASN A 5 -21.45 8.83 6.18
CA ASN A 5 -22.44 9.77 6.72
C ASN A 5 -23.88 9.23 6.57
N TRP A 6 -24.14 8.47 5.51
CA TRP A 6 -25.40 7.76 5.36
C TRP A 6 -25.57 6.70 6.46
N LEU A 7 -24.55 5.87 6.70
CA LEU A 7 -24.55 4.86 7.76
C LEU A 7 -24.76 5.50 9.13
N ASN A 8 -24.05 6.58 9.46
CA ASN A 8 -24.20 7.24 10.75
C ASN A 8 -25.62 7.79 11.01
N ARG A 9 -26.39 8.09 9.94
CA ARG A 9 -27.77 8.55 10.03
C ARG A 9 -28.77 7.41 10.16
N TYR A 10 -28.61 6.36 9.36
CA TYR A 10 -29.64 5.32 9.19
C TYR A 10 -29.30 3.98 9.84
N PHE A 11 -28.02 3.69 10.09
CA PHE A 11 -27.56 2.48 10.76
C PHE A 11 -26.18 2.69 11.44
N PRO A 12 -26.09 3.50 12.50
CA PRO A 12 -24.81 3.87 13.12
C PRO A 12 -24.05 2.68 13.72
N GLU A 13 -24.75 1.61 14.09
CA GLU A 13 -24.15 0.38 14.66
C GLU A 13 -23.48 -0.51 13.61
N PHE A 14 -23.61 -0.21 12.31
CA PHE A 14 -23.05 -1.02 11.23
C PHE A 14 -21.53 -1.25 11.36
N GLU A 15 -20.79 -0.23 11.84
CA GLU A 15 -19.34 -0.34 12.06
C GLU A 15 -18.94 -1.33 13.16
N GLN A 16 -19.86 -1.65 14.08
CA GLN A 16 -19.63 -2.64 15.14
C GLN A 16 -19.55 -4.06 14.56
N VAL A 17 -20.21 -4.28 13.41
CA VAL A 17 -20.26 -5.55 12.69
C VAL A 17 -19.14 -5.63 11.65
N PHE A 18 -19.00 -4.55 10.86
CA PHE A 18 -18.05 -4.45 9.77
C PHE A 18 -17.06 -3.31 10.01
N LYS A 19 -15.77 -3.65 10.14
CA LYS A 19 -14.70 -2.64 10.29
C LYS A 19 -14.62 -1.66 9.10
N GLN A 20 -15.04 -2.10 7.92
CA GLN A 20 -15.06 -1.31 6.69
C GLN A 20 -16.35 -1.60 5.93
N TRP A 21 -17.05 -0.55 5.50
CA TRP A 21 -18.32 -0.68 4.78
C TRP A 21 -18.18 -1.22 3.36
N ASN A 22 -16.99 -1.12 2.77
CA ASN A 22 -16.71 -1.53 1.39
C ASN A 22 -16.11 -2.96 1.27
N GLY A 23 -16.21 -3.78 2.33
CA GLY A 23 -15.89 -5.21 2.24
C GLY A 23 -17.00 -5.98 1.52
N GLU A 24 -16.69 -7.16 0.98
CA GLU A 24 -17.61 -7.92 0.11
C GLU A 24 -19.01 -8.16 0.76
N SER A 25 -19.06 -8.74 1.97
CA SER A 25 -20.34 -8.96 2.68
C SER A 25 -20.99 -7.67 3.19
N ALA A 26 -20.20 -6.63 3.46
CA ALA A 26 -20.74 -5.34 3.87
C ALA A 26 -21.44 -4.66 2.68
N LEU A 27 -20.83 -4.69 1.49
CA LEU A 27 -21.45 -4.20 0.25
C LEU A 27 -22.69 -4.99 -0.12
N ALA A 28 -22.68 -6.33 0.01
CA ALA A 28 -23.88 -7.14 -0.21
C ALA A 28 -25.02 -6.71 0.72
N THR A 29 -24.74 -6.56 2.02
CA THR A 29 -25.71 -6.04 2.99
C THR A 29 -26.27 -4.67 2.58
N LEU A 30 -25.41 -3.75 2.16
CA LEU A 30 -25.81 -2.40 1.77
C LEU A 30 -26.58 -2.33 0.45
N ARG A 31 -26.50 -3.37 -0.39
CA ARG A 31 -27.22 -3.44 -1.66
C ARG A 31 -28.60 -4.08 -1.48
N ASP A 32 -28.68 -5.13 -0.68
CA ASP A 32 -29.89 -5.96 -0.61
C ASP A 32 -30.79 -5.58 0.57
N PHE A 33 -30.21 -5.31 1.74
CA PHE A 33 -30.93 -5.03 2.99
C PHE A 33 -30.20 -3.96 3.84
N PRO A 34 -30.10 -2.71 3.37
CA PRO A 34 -29.25 -1.69 3.96
C PRO A 34 -29.75 -1.11 5.29
N LEU A 35 -31.05 -1.23 5.59
CA LEU A 35 -31.66 -0.63 6.77
C LEU A 35 -31.86 -1.66 7.89
N PRO A 36 -31.85 -1.23 9.17
CA PRO A 36 -32.13 -2.11 10.30
C PRO A 36 -33.47 -2.86 10.15
N GLN A 37 -34.49 -2.20 9.62
CA GLN A 37 -35.83 -2.80 9.45
C GLN A 37 -35.84 -3.93 8.40
N ASP A 38 -34.98 -3.86 7.39
CA ASP A 38 -34.84 -4.93 6.40
C ASP A 38 -34.21 -6.18 7.05
N ILE A 39 -33.24 -5.95 7.93
CA ILE A 39 -32.47 -7.01 8.62
C ILE A 39 -33.29 -7.69 9.71
N VAL A 40 -34.05 -6.94 10.51
CA VAL A 40 -34.92 -7.50 11.57
C VAL A 40 -35.99 -8.41 10.97
N GLY A 41 -36.42 -8.17 9.72
CA GLY A 41 -37.34 -9.04 9.00
C GLY A 41 -36.74 -10.37 8.51
N MET A 42 -35.42 -10.55 8.61
CA MET A 42 -34.70 -11.71 8.09
C MET A 42 -34.10 -12.56 9.21
N THR A 43 -33.99 -13.88 9.00
CA THR A 43 -33.24 -14.73 9.92
C THR A 43 -31.73 -14.61 9.67
N SER A 44 -30.92 -14.95 10.67
CA SER A 44 -29.46 -14.96 10.53
C SER A 44 -28.98 -15.94 9.46
N GLU A 45 -29.69 -17.05 9.26
CA GLU A 45 -29.44 -18.02 8.19
C GLU A 45 -29.73 -17.42 6.81
N ALA A 46 -30.84 -16.67 6.67
CA ALA A 46 -31.19 -16.02 5.41
C ALA A 46 -30.15 -14.97 5.00
N ILE A 47 -29.64 -14.19 5.97
CA ILE A 47 -28.56 -13.21 5.73
C ILE A 47 -27.30 -13.90 5.18
N VAL A 48 -26.93 -15.07 5.73
CA VAL A 48 -25.75 -15.82 5.26
C VAL A 48 -25.97 -16.35 3.84
N GLU A 49 -27.14 -16.90 3.53
CA GLU A 49 -27.43 -17.38 2.18
C GLU A 49 -27.44 -16.24 1.14
N GLU A 50 -27.93 -15.05 1.50
CA GLU A 50 -27.85 -13.89 0.61
C GLU A 50 -26.39 -13.48 0.36
N TRP A 51 -25.56 -13.41 1.41
CA TRP A 51 -24.13 -13.11 1.22
C TRP A 51 -23.42 -14.13 0.34
N LYS A 52 -23.78 -15.41 0.46
CA LYS A 52 -23.20 -16.50 -0.34
C LYS A 52 -23.60 -16.42 -1.81
N ALA A 53 -24.78 -15.88 -2.13
CA ALA A 53 -25.21 -15.66 -3.51
C ALA A 53 -24.35 -14.59 -4.22
N HIS A 54 -23.95 -13.53 -3.51
CA HIS A 54 -23.21 -12.41 -4.09
C HIS A 54 -21.69 -12.51 -3.95
N THR A 55 -21.20 -13.34 -3.02
CA THR A 55 -19.81 -13.30 -2.59
C THR A 55 -19.21 -14.69 -2.37
N LYS A 56 -18.07 -14.98 -3.02
CA LYS A 56 -17.32 -16.24 -2.82
C LYS A 56 -16.68 -16.36 -1.43
N ARG A 57 -16.28 -15.23 -0.82
CA ARG A 57 -15.77 -15.15 0.56
C ARG A 57 -16.72 -14.36 1.44
N HIS A 58 -17.82 -15.00 1.82
CA HIS A 58 -18.82 -14.37 2.68
C HIS A 58 -18.45 -14.43 4.17
N ALA A 59 -19.02 -13.53 4.96
CA ALA A 59 -19.00 -13.61 6.39
C ALA A 59 -19.81 -14.83 6.89
N GLY A 60 -19.40 -15.39 8.03
CA GLY A 60 -20.06 -16.54 8.64
C GLY A 60 -21.25 -16.17 9.52
N PHE A 61 -21.96 -17.21 9.98
CA PHE A 61 -23.16 -17.10 10.81
C PHE A 61 -23.01 -16.19 12.03
N ALA A 62 -21.90 -16.30 12.78
CA ALA A 62 -21.66 -15.46 13.96
C ALA A 62 -21.65 -13.95 13.64
N ARG A 63 -21.31 -13.55 12.41
CA ARG A 63 -21.36 -12.15 11.98
C ARG A 63 -22.77 -11.75 11.54
N ALA A 64 -23.53 -12.66 10.91
CA ALA A 64 -24.94 -12.43 10.60
C ALA A 64 -25.77 -12.23 11.88
N GLN A 65 -25.53 -13.04 12.92
CA GLN A 65 -26.17 -12.88 14.22
C GLN A 65 -25.86 -11.50 14.83
N LYS A 66 -24.58 -11.09 14.81
CA LYS A 66 -24.19 -9.74 15.26
C LYS A 66 -24.84 -8.63 14.46
N LEU A 67 -25.03 -8.82 13.15
CA LEU A 67 -25.72 -7.85 12.31
C LEU A 67 -27.19 -7.72 12.70
N HIS A 68 -27.85 -8.85 12.94
CA HIS A 68 -29.25 -8.89 13.37
C HIS A 68 -29.41 -8.24 14.75
N GLU A 69 -28.59 -8.60 15.73
CA GLU A 69 -28.58 -7.99 17.06
C GLU A 69 -28.30 -6.47 17.02
N ALA A 70 -27.43 -6.01 16.11
CA ALA A 70 -27.15 -4.59 15.91
C ALA A 70 -28.34 -3.86 15.28
N ALA A 71 -29.04 -4.50 14.34
CA ALA A 71 -30.23 -3.95 13.70
C ALA A 71 -31.40 -3.82 14.69
N GLU A 72 -31.63 -4.81 15.55
CA GLU A 72 -32.68 -4.77 16.59
C GLU A 72 -32.49 -3.60 17.57
N LYS A 73 -31.23 -3.25 17.87
CA LYS A 73 -30.87 -2.19 18.82
C LYS A 73 -30.58 -0.84 18.16
N SER A 74 -30.81 -0.74 16.84
CA SER A 74 -30.36 0.43 16.10
C SER A 74 -31.16 1.68 16.46
N VAL A 75 -30.44 2.80 16.65
CA VAL A 75 -31.03 4.14 16.87
C VAL A 75 -31.09 4.98 15.59
N GLY A 76 -30.92 4.34 14.42
CA GLY A 76 -30.96 5.01 13.13
C GLY A 76 -32.30 5.69 12.83
N ILE A 77 -32.26 6.71 11.96
CA ILE A 77 -33.45 7.42 11.49
C ILE A 77 -34.42 6.45 10.81
N THR A 78 -35.70 6.49 11.20
CA THR A 78 -36.75 5.64 10.67
C THR A 78 -37.68 6.34 9.69
N GLU A 79 -37.53 7.65 9.49
CA GLU A 79 -38.29 8.41 8.50
C GLU A 79 -37.59 8.48 7.14
N GLY A 80 -38.39 8.62 6.08
CA GLY A 80 -37.86 8.84 4.72
C GLY A 80 -37.05 7.66 4.15
N LEU A 81 -37.25 6.45 4.68
CA LEU A 81 -36.45 5.26 4.33
C LEU A 81 -36.37 4.95 2.84
N ARG A 82 -37.46 5.20 2.10
CA ARG A 82 -37.46 5.07 0.64
C ARG A 82 -36.40 5.96 -0.02
N PHE A 83 -36.34 7.23 0.38
CA PHE A 83 -35.33 8.17 -0.12
C PHE A 83 -33.94 7.83 0.41
N ALA A 84 -33.84 7.32 1.64
CA ALA A 84 -32.58 6.83 2.20
C ALA A 84 -31.99 5.70 1.34
N LYS A 85 -32.79 4.69 0.98
CA LYS A 85 -32.36 3.60 0.09
C LYS A 85 -31.91 4.14 -1.28
N GLN A 86 -32.71 5.02 -1.89
CA GLN A 86 -32.35 5.64 -3.17
C GLN A 86 -31.05 6.46 -3.10
N GLU A 87 -30.83 7.20 -2.00
CA GLU A 87 -29.58 7.93 -1.78
C GLU A 87 -28.40 6.95 -1.71
N LEU A 88 -28.54 5.85 -0.97
CA LEU A 88 -27.50 4.83 -0.85
C LEU A 88 -27.21 4.14 -2.19
N ASP A 89 -28.24 3.75 -2.94
CA ASP A 89 -28.11 3.12 -4.25
C ASP A 89 -27.29 4.01 -5.20
N ALA A 90 -27.60 5.31 -5.23
CA ALA A 90 -26.85 6.27 -6.04
C ALA A 90 -25.38 6.40 -5.59
N LEU A 91 -25.12 6.37 -4.28
CA LEU A 91 -23.76 6.40 -3.74
C LEU A 91 -22.97 5.13 -4.06
N LEU A 92 -23.60 3.96 -3.98
CA LEU A 92 -22.99 2.67 -4.29
C LEU A 92 -22.74 2.54 -5.80
N ALA A 93 -23.66 2.99 -6.65
CA ALA A 93 -23.45 3.04 -8.10
C ALA A 93 -22.26 3.95 -8.47
N GLN A 94 -22.11 5.09 -7.79
CA GLN A 94 -20.95 5.97 -7.98
C GLN A 94 -19.65 5.31 -7.50
N TYR A 95 -19.70 4.59 -6.36
CA TYR A 95 -18.57 3.81 -5.88
C TYR A 95 -18.15 2.73 -6.90
N ASP A 96 -19.11 1.98 -7.44
CA ASP A 96 -18.86 0.91 -8.41
C ASP A 96 -18.30 1.45 -9.73
N LEU A 97 -18.76 2.63 -10.15
CA LEU A 97 -18.18 3.32 -11.31
C LEU A 97 -16.70 3.65 -11.07
N TYR A 98 -16.36 4.25 -9.93
CA TYR A 98 -14.98 4.63 -9.63
C TYR A 98 -14.08 3.42 -9.37
N ALA A 99 -14.61 2.35 -8.78
CA ALA A 99 -13.88 1.10 -8.60
C ALA A 99 -13.49 0.50 -9.96
N ARG A 100 -14.45 0.40 -10.90
CA ARG A 100 -14.17 -0.09 -12.26
C ARG A 100 -13.18 0.80 -13.01
N GLN A 101 -13.36 2.12 -12.95
CA GLN A 101 -12.42 3.05 -13.59
C GLN A 101 -11.01 2.94 -13.01
N LEU A 102 -10.89 2.70 -11.70
CA LEU A 102 -9.60 2.48 -11.06
C LEU A 102 -8.96 1.18 -11.56
N GLU A 103 -9.70 0.07 -11.64
CA GLU A 103 -9.22 -1.20 -12.16
C GLU A 103 -8.79 -1.09 -13.64
N GLU A 104 -9.57 -0.37 -14.47
CA GLU A 104 -9.22 -0.11 -15.87
C GLU A 104 -7.93 0.70 -16.00
N LEU A 105 -7.74 1.72 -15.15
CA LEU A 105 -6.51 2.51 -15.13
C LEU A 105 -5.31 1.70 -14.63
N GLU A 106 -5.51 0.85 -13.63
CA GLU A 106 -4.47 -0.05 -13.13
C GLU A 106 -4.04 -1.05 -14.21
N ALA A 107 -4.99 -1.62 -14.97
CA ALA A 107 -4.69 -2.49 -16.10
C ALA A 107 -3.90 -1.76 -17.20
N GLN A 108 -4.32 -0.55 -17.58
CA GLN A 108 -3.59 0.29 -18.55
C GLN A 108 -2.18 0.63 -18.08
N LEU A 109 -1.99 0.93 -16.79
CA LEU A 109 -0.66 1.19 -16.23
C LEU A 109 0.24 -0.05 -16.32
N THR A 110 -0.30 -1.23 -16.02
CA THR A 110 0.43 -2.48 -16.10
C THR A 110 0.84 -2.81 -17.54
N ASP A 111 -0.02 -2.57 -18.52
CA ASP A 111 0.30 -2.70 -19.95
C ASP A 111 1.44 -1.75 -20.35
N GLN A 112 1.35 -0.48 -19.97
CA GLN A 112 2.40 0.50 -20.26
C GLN A 112 3.75 0.19 -19.60
N LEU A 113 3.76 -0.53 -18.47
CA LEU A 113 5.00 -0.97 -17.83
C LEU A 113 5.79 -1.94 -18.71
N GLU A 114 5.14 -2.73 -19.55
CA GLU A 114 5.82 -3.71 -20.43
C GLU A 114 6.74 -3.03 -21.45
N HIS A 115 6.50 -1.76 -21.74
CA HIS A 115 7.30 -0.95 -22.65
C HIS A 115 8.43 -0.17 -21.96
N LEU A 116 8.54 -0.25 -20.63
CA LEU A 116 9.54 0.48 -19.87
C LEU A 116 10.81 -0.34 -19.63
N PRO A 117 12.00 0.28 -19.77
CA PRO A 117 13.26 -0.44 -19.75
C PRO A 117 13.52 -1.02 -18.37
N GLY A 118 13.79 -2.33 -18.31
CA GLY A 118 14.07 -3.04 -17.07
C GLY A 118 12.85 -3.35 -16.20
N ALA A 119 11.63 -3.01 -16.62
CA ALA A 119 10.42 -3.17 -15.81
C ALA A 119 10.09 -4.64 -15.53
N GLU A 120 10.25 -5.52 -16.52
CA GLU A 120 10.08 -6.97 -16.39
C GLU A 120 11.05 -7.54 -15.33
N GLN A 121 12.33 -7.18 -15.42
CA GLN A 121 13.36 -7.62 -14.49
C GLN A 121 13.08 -7.08 -13.08
N MET A 122 12.56 -5.85 -12.96
CA MET A 122 12.17 -5.28 -11.66
C MET A 122 11.00 -6.06 -11.02
N ARG A 123 10.09 -6.61 -11.82
CA ARG A 123 8.97 -7.45 -11.36
C ARG A 123 9.45 -8.75 -10.71
N ASP A 124 10.60 -9.29 -11.14
CA ASP A 124 11.20 -10.49 -10.53
C ASP A 124 11.68 -10.28 -9.08
N ILE A 125 11.83 -9.02 -8.64
CA ILE A 125 12.19 -8.73 -7.26
C ILE A 125 10.97 -9.03 -6.36
N LYS A 126 10.97 -10.22 -5.76
CA LYS A 126 9.95 -10.64 -4.78
C LYS A 126 9.70 -9.55 -3.74
N GLY A 127 8.48 -9.01 -3.71
CA GLY A 127 8.06 -7.94 -2.80
C GLY A 127 7.97 -6.55 -3.44
N LEU A 128 8.32 -6.41 -4.73
CA LEU A 128 8.02 -5.25 -5.56
C LEU A 128 6.82 -5.58 -6.47
N GLY A 129 5.81 -4.70 -6.50
CA GLY A 129 4.63 -4.86 -7.34
C GLY A 129 4.55 -3.80 -8.44
N ASP A 130 3.80 -4.09 -9.50
CA ASP A 130 3.67 -3.25 -10.70
C ASP A 130 3.35 -1.79 -10.39
N MET A 131 2.37 -1.52 -9.53
CA MET A 131 2.04 -0.14 -9.13
C MET A 131 3.20 0.61 -8.48
N THR A 132 4.09 -0.10 -7.77
CA THR A 132 5.29 0.52 -7.18
C THR A 132 6.34 0.83 -8.24
N ILE A 133 6.49 -0.05 -9.23
CA ILE A 133 7.38 0.14 -10.39
C ILE A 133 6.87 1.30 -11.25
N ALA A 134 5.57 1.33 -11.56
CA ALA A 134 4.94 2.43 -12.30
C ALA A 134 5.11 3.76 -11.57
N ALA A 135 4.86 3.80 -10.26
CA ALA A 135 5.06 5.00 -9.46
C ALA A 135 6.54 5.43 -9.43
N PHE A 136 7.48 4.48 -9.43
CA PHE A 136 8.90 4.77 -9.54
C PHE A 136 9.24 5.45 -10.88
N PHE A 137 8.81 4.89 -12.01
CA PHE A 137 9.03 5.49 -13.33
C PHE A 137 8.30 6.84 -13.49
N ALA A 138 7.10 7.00 -12.94
CA ALA A 138 6.39 8.28 -12.94
C ALA A 138 7.17 9.38 -12.20
N GLU A 139 7.90 9.02 -11.14
CA GLU A 139 8.69 9.95 -10.34
C GLU A 139 10.15 10.07 -10.77
N VAL A 140 10.66 9.20 -11.63
CA VAL A 140 12.02 9.27 -12.16
C VAL A 140 12.03 9.79 -13.60
N GLY A 141 11.00 9.50 -14.37
CA GLY A 141 10.99 9.69 -15.83
C GLY A 141 11.87 8.65 -16.51
N ASP A 142 12.40 9.02 -17.68
CA ASP A 142 13.32 8.16 -18.42
C ASP A 142 14.64 7.97 -17.65
N ILE A 143 14.91 6.71 -17.29
CA ILE A 143 16.05 6.32 -16.48
C ILE A 143 17.38 6.52 -17.22
N ASN A 144 17.35 6.54 -18.56
CA ASN A 144 18.53 6.70 -19.40
C ASN A 144 19.09 8.13 -19.37
N GLN A 145 18.31 9.10 -18.89
CA GLN A 145 18.79 10.47 -18.70
C GLN A 145 19.80 10.59 -17.54
N TYR A 146 19.88 9.58 -16.68
CA TYR A 146 20.78 9.55 -15.54
C TYR A 146 22.05 8.76 -15.87
N ARG A 147 23.21 9.39 -15.69
CA ARG A 147 24.53 8.76 -15.91
C ARG A 147 25.01 7.95 -14.71
N HIS A 148 24.56 8.30 -13.50
CA HIS A 148 25.03 7.68 -12.27
C HIS A 148 23.90 7.56 -11.24
N PRO A 149 23.79 6.44 -10.49
CA PRO A 149 22.68 6.25 -9.54
C PRO A 149 22.68 7.27 -8.39
N LYS A 150 23.81 7.92 -8.10
CA LYS A 150 23.87 9.04 -7.14
C LYS A 150 22.96 10.20 -7.54
N GLN A 151 22.74 10.43 -8.85
CA GLN A 151 21.81 11.46 -9.30
C GLN A 151 20.38 11.14 -8.86
N LEU A 152 19.98 9.86 -8.93
CA LEU A 152 18.68 9.42 -8.41
C LEU A 152 18.61 9.51 -6.89
N ILE A 153 19.69 9.16 -6.16
CA ILE A 153 19.75 9.32 -4.69
C ILE A 153 19.54 10.78 -4.30
N SER A 154 20.14 11.70 -5.06
CA SER A 154 19.95 13.14 -4.87
C SER A 154 18.57 13.62 -5.26
N LEU A 155 18.03 13.11 -6.37
CA LEU A 155 16.64 13.34 -6.79
C LEU A 155 15.65 12.88 -5.72
N ALA A 156 15.92 11.75 -5.07
CA ALA A 156 15.16 11.28 -3.93
C ALA A 156 15.49 12.07 -2.66
N GLY A 157 16.56 12.86 -2.57
CA GLY A 157 16.96 13.55 -1.34
C GLY A 157 17.36 12.58 -0.22
N LEU A 158 17.95 11.45 -0.60
CA LEU A 158 18.49 10.42 0.29
C LEU A 158 19.98 10.63 0.58
N ASP A 159 20.60 11.65 0.00
CA ASP A 159 21.97 12.04 0.31
C ASP A 159 22.12 12.40 1.79
N LEU A 160 23.24 12.01 2.39
CA LEU A 160 23.58 12.37 3.74
C LEU A 160 24.04 13.84 3.78
N LYS A 161 23.46 14.59 4.69
CA LYS A 161 23.79 15.98 5.01
C LYS A 161 24.36 16.02 6.43
N GLU A 162 25.52 16.65 6.56
CA GLU A 162 26.10 16.98 7.84
C GLU A 162 25.29 18.09 8.52
N ASN A 163 24.99 17.90 9.80
CA ASN A 163 24.29 18.91 10.62
C ASN A 163 25.29 19.52 11.61
N SER A 164 26.35 20.11 11.06
CA SER A 164 27.39 20.76 11.83
C SER A 164 27.28 22.28 11.67
N SER A 165 27.42 23.01 12.76
CA SER A 165 27.75 24.43 12.80
C SER A 165 29.18 24.59 13.31
N GLY A 166 29.73 25.81 13.31
CA GLY A 166 31.06 26.08 13.86
C GLY A 166 31.22 25.70 15.34
N VAL A 167 30.11 25.52 16.07
CA VAL A 167 30.09 25.22 17.52
C VAL A 167 29.50 23.84 17.82
N TYR A 168 28.66 23.28 16.94
CA TYR A 168 27.91 22.06 17.19
C TYR A 168 28.14 21.03 16.09
N LYS A 169 28.54 19.80 16.43
CA LYS A 169 28.55 18.66 15.50
C LYS A 169 27.35 17.75 15.79
N GLY A 170 26.30 17.90 14.98
CA GLY A 170 25.09 17.07 15.07
C GLY A 170 25.20 15.77 14.29
N GLN A 171 24.22 14.88 14.50
CA GLN A 171 24.12 13.63 13.73
C GLN A 171 23.82 13.91 12.25
N THR A 172 24.49 13.15 11.37
CA THR A 172 24.23 13.18 9.93
C THR A 172 22.80 12.71 9.65
N THR A 173 22.07 13.45 8.81
CA THR A 173 20.69 13.12 8.42
C THR A 173 20.55 13.13 6.91
N ILE A 174 19.50 12.49 6.37
CA ILE A 174 19.20 12.64 4.94
C ILE A 174 18.81 14.09 4.62
N SER A 175 19.17 14.56 3.42
CA SER A 175 18.97 15.94 3.00
C SER A 175 17.49 16.32 2.91
N LYS A 176 16.63 15.38 2.49
CA LYS A 176 15.20 15.59 2.18
C LYS A 176 14.92 16.64 1.10
N ARG A 177 15.95 17.19 0.44
CA ARG A 177 15.88 18.26 -0.57
C ARG A 177 15.48 17.79 -1.99
N GLY A 178 15.07 16.53 -2.14
CA GLY A 178 14.58 15.95 -3.40
C GLY A 178 13.07 15.65 -3.39
N ARG A 179 12.59 14.93 -4.42
CA ARG A 179 11.21 14.49 -4.62
C ARG A 179 10.68 13.68 -3.44
N ARG A 180 9.74 14.26 -2.69
CA ARG A 180 9.10 13.64 -1.51
C ARG A 180 8.34 12.37 -1.88
N ARG A 181 7.69 12.37 -3.06
CA ARG A 181 6.91 11.23 -3.57
C ARG A 181 7.80 10.04 -3.89
N LEU A 182 8.91 10.25 -4.62
CA LEU A 182 9.93 9.21 -4.84
C LEU A 182 10.43 8.57 -3.53
N ARG A 183 10.76 9.37 -2.50
CA ARG A 183 11.13 8.81 -1.18
C ARG A 183 10.02 7.96 -0.57
N ARG A 184 8.78 8.43 -0.65
CA ARG A 184 7.63 7.71 -0.10
C ARG A 184 7.45 6.37 -0.81
N ILE A 185 7.56 6.34 -2.14
CA ILE A 185 7.45 5.11 -2.94
C ILE A 185 8.55 4.12 -2.55
N LEU A 186 9.81 4.55 -2.50
CA LEU A 186 10.93 3.70 -2.07
C LEU A 186 10.73 3.15 -0.66
N PHE A 187 10.20 3.97 0.26
CA PHE A 187 9.90 3.53 1.62
C PHE A 187 8.73 2.55 1.68
N LEU A 188 7.70 2.73 0.86
CA LEU A 188 6.59 1.79 0.75
C LEU A 188 7.04 0.47 0.10
N ALA A 189 7.96 0.52 -0.86
CA ALA A 189 8.58 -0.64 -1.49
C ALA A 189 9.45 -1.45 -0.52
N ILE A 190 10.22 -0.78 0.34
CA ILE A 190 11.21 -1.48 1.16
C ILE A 190 10.59 -2.31 2.29
N ARG A 191 9.41 -1.92 2.78
CA ARG A 191 8.72 -2.62 3.87
C ARG A 191 8.35 -4.07 3.51
N PRO A 192 7.62 -4.34 2.40
CA PRO A 192 7.36 -5.70 1.97
C PRO A 192 8.64 -6.43 1.52
N LEU A 193 9.60 -5.73 0.91
CA LEU A 193 10.88 -6.33 0.51
C LEU A 193 11.66 -6.90 1.69
N VAL A 194 11.79 -6.17 2.80
CA VAL A 194 12.51 -6.68 3.99
C VAL A 194 11.80 -7.90 4.61
N ASN A 195 10.48 -8.00 4.44
CA ASN A 195 9.69 -9.12 4.98
C ASN A 195 9.71 -10.37 4.09
N HIS A 196 9.80 -10.22 2.77
CA HIS A 196 9.61 -11.32 1.81
C HIS A 196 10.85 -11.63 0.96
N ASN A 197 11.86 -10.75 0.93
CA ASN A 197 13.08 -10.93 0.15
C ASN A 197 14.26 -11.18 1.08
N ASP A 198 14.87 -12.36 0.99
CA ASP A 198 15.95 -12.78 1.89
C ASP A 198 17.20 -11.90 1.79
N THR A 199 17.47 -11.35 0.61
CA THR A 199 18.62 -10.44 0.42
C THR A 199 18.42 -9.14 1.18
N PHE A 200 17.25 -8.50 1.04
CA PHE A 200 16.94 -7.26 1.76
C PHE A 200 16.76 -7.51 3.27
N ARG A 201 16.23 -8.67 3.67
CA ARG A 201 16.17 -9.10 5.07
C ARG A 201 17.56 -9.22 5.69
N ALA A 202 18.48 -9.90 5.01
CA ALA A 202 19.87 -10.06 5.47
C ALA A 202 20.57 -8.70 5.57
N LEU A 203 20.41 -7.84 4.56
CA LEU A 203 20.96 -6.48 4.58
C LEU A 203 20.40 -5.63 5.74
N HIS A 204 19.10 -5.77 6.03
CA HIS A 204 18.45 -5.09 7.15
C HIS A 204 19.05 -5.54 8.48
N HIS A 205 19.11 -6.85 8.70
CA HIS A 205 19.67 -7.46 9.90
C HIS A 205 21.11 -7.00 10.13
N GLU A 206 21.95 -7.06 9.10
CA GLU A 206 23.35 -6.65 9.17
C GLU A 206 23.51 -5.14 9.49
N LEU A 207 22.66 -4.26 8.93
CA LEU A 207 22.70 -2.82 9.27
C LEU A 207 22.31 -2.55 10.73
N THR A 208 21.41 -3.35 11.28
CA THR A 208 20.93 -3.18 12.66
C THR A 208 21.83 -3.84 13.70
N GLN A 209 22.55 -4.91 13.33
CA GLN A 209 23.36 -5.73 14.24
C GLN A 209 24.88 -5.54 14.07
N ARG A 210 25.32 -4.62 13.22
CA ARG A 210 26.76 -4.34 13.05
C ARG A 210 27.37 -3.78 14.34
N SER A 211 28.62 -4.17 14.61
CA SER A 211 29.40 -3.72 15.77
C SER A 211 29.74 -2.23 15.70
N ASP A 212 30.07 -1.73 14.51
CA ASP A 212 30.34 -0.31 14.28
C ASP A 212 29.07 0.48 13.91
N ARG A 213 28.65 1.39 14.80
CA ARG A 213 27.52 2.32 14.64
C ARG A 213 26.22 1.63 14.16
N PRO A 214 25.62 0.71 14.94
CA PRO A 214 24.39 0.03 14.54
C PRO A 214 23.28 1.03 14.22
N LEU A 215 22.56 0.79 13.11
CA LEU A 215 21.45 1.66 12.72
C LEU A 215 20.17 1.26 13.44
N LYS A 216 19.36 2.26 13.83
CA LYS A 216 17.99 2.01 14.27
C LYS A 216 17.16 1.44 13.12
N LYS A 217 16.08 0.71 13.44
CA LYS A 217 15.19 0.07 12.43
C LYS A 217 14.81 1.02 11.28
N MET A 218 14.33 2.23 11.60
CA MET A 218 13.96 3.21 10.58
C MET A 218 15.14 3.74 9.76
N GLN A 219 16.30 3.92 10.37
CA GLN A 219 17.51 4.36 9.66
C GLN A 219 17.99 3.28 8.68
N SER A 220 17.90 2.00 9.08
CA SER A 220 18.20 0.86 8.21
C SER A 220 17.26 0.82 7.00
N LEU A 221 15.94 1.00 7.19
CA LEU A 221 14.98 1.06 6.07
C LEU A 221 15.29 2.21 5.09
N ILE A 222 15.65 3.40 5.60
CA ILE A 222 16.03 4.55 4.74
C ILE A 222 17.33 4.25 3.97
N ALA A 223 18.33 3.65 4.62
CA ALA A 223 19.57 3.25 3.95
C ALA A 223 19.28 2.22 2.84
N LEU A 224 18.38 1.27 3.10
CA LEU A 224 17.93 0.30 2.10
C LEU A 224 17.14 0.91 0.96
N CYS A 225 16.38 2.00 1.17
CA CYS A 225 15.75 2.76 0.07
C CYS A 225 16.82 3.25 -0.93
N GLY A 226 17.94 3.77 -0.42
CA GLY A 226 19.06 4.20 -1.27
C GLY A 226 19.74 3.04 -1.99
N LYS A 227 19.76 1.84 -1.40
CA LYS A 227 20.27 0.63 -2.07
C LYS A 227 19.31 0.13 -3.15
N LEU A 228 18.02 0.03 -2.84
CA LEU A 228 16.99 -0.34 -3.81
C LEU A 228 17.04 0.59 -5.02
N LEU A 229 17.15 1.90 -4.80
CA LEU A 229 17.24 2.87 -5.88
C LEU A 229 18.43 2.63 -6.83
N LYS A 230 19.58 2.21 -6.30
CA LYS A 230 20.75 1.82 -7.12
C LYS A 230 20.48 0.54 -7.91
N VAL A 231 19.80 -0.42 -7.30
CA VAL A 231 19.42 -1.68 -7.96
C VAL A 231 18.47 -1.38 -9.12
N LEU A 232 17.39 -0.63 -8.87
CA LEU A 232 16.42 -0.23 -9.90
C LEU A 232 17.09 0.57 -11.03
N PHE A 233 18.04 1.45 -10.70
CA PHE A 233 18.83 2.15 -11.71
C PHE A 233 19.59 1.22 -12.65
N VAL A 234 20.33 0.26 -12.08
CA VAL A 234 21.13 -0.68 -12.88
C VAL A 234 20.24 -1.59 -13.71
N MET A 235 19.12 -2.07 -13.13
CA MET A 235 18.17 -2.93 -13.84
C MET A 235 17.46 -2.18 -14.96
N GLY A 236 17.07 -0.93 -14.74
CA GLY A 236 16.46 -0.10 -15.77
C GLY A 236 17.41 0.25 -16.91
N GLN A 237 18.70 0.48 -16.64
CA GLN A 237 19.66 0.84 -17.68
C GLN A 237 20.25 -0.37 -18.43
N ARG A 238 20.35 -1.53 -17.78
CA ARG A 238 21.03 -2.71 -18.32
C ARG A 238 20.09 -3.88 -18.61
N GLU A 239 18.82 -3.76 -18.26
CA GLU A 239 17.79 -4.78 -18.45
C GLU A 239 18.23 -6.16 -17.93
N CYS A 240 18.91 -6.16 -16.78
CA CYS A 240 19.50 -7.36 -16.18
C CYS A 240 18.69 -7.86 -14.98
N ALA A 241 18.68 -9.18 -14.79
CA ALA A 241 18.00 -9.81 -13.66
C ALA A 241 18.58 -9.37 -12.30
N PHE A 242 17.74 -9.43 -11.26
CA PHE A 242 18.16 -9.11 -9.90
C PHE A 242 19.11 -10.16 -9.33
N ASP A 243 20.34 -9.75 -9.02
CA ASP A 243 21.34 -10.60 -8.35
C ASP A 243 21.55 -10.16 -6.90
N GLY A 244 20.88 -10.87 -5.98
CA GLY A 244 21.00 -10.63 -4.54
C GLY A 244 22.37 -11.01 -3.95
N ALA A 245 23.05 -12.00 -4.53
CA ALA A 245 24.37 -12.44 -4.05
C ALA A 245 25.42 -11.36 -4.32
N LYS A 246 25.40 -10.78 -5.53
CA LYS A 246 26.25 -9.64 -5.88
C LYS A 246 26.02 -8.43 -4.98
N LEU A 247 24.75 -8.13 -4.66
CA LEU A 247 24.41 -7.02 -3.77
C LEU A 247 24.98 -7.20 -2.35
N LEU A 248 25.02 -8.43 -1.84
CA LEU A 248 25.66 -8.76 -0.55
C LEU A 248 27.19 -8.68 -0.63
N GLN A 249 27.78 -9.16 -1.72
CA GLN A 249 29.24 -9.16 -1.93
C GLN A 249 29.82 -7.74 -2.07
N ASP A 250 29.18 -6.86 -2.83
CA ASP A 250 29.62 -5.47 -3.03
C ASP A 250 29.68 -4.70 -1.71
N ARG A 251 28.79 -5.04 -0.77
CA ARG A 251 28.82 -4.45 0.57
C ARG A 251 29.99 -4.95 1.41
N LYS A 252 30.28 -6.26 1.39
CA LYS A 252 31.44 -6.84 2.08
C LYS A 252 32.74 -6.22 1.57
N ARG A 253 32.84 -6.00 0.24
CA ARG A 253 33.98 -5.31 -0.39
C ARG A 253 34.09 -3.86 0.08
N ALA A 254 32.98 -3.12 0.13
CA ALA A 254 32.98 -1.74 0.63
C ALA A 254 33.41 -1.65 2.11
N GLN A 255 32.98 -2.59 2.96
CA GLN A 255 33.41 -2.67 4.35
C GLN A 255 34.91 -2.98 4.48
N ALA A 256 35.43 -3.91 3.69
CA ALA A 256 36.86 -4.23 3.67
C ALA A 256 37.76 -3.08 3.18
N GLN A 257 37.20 -2.12 2.43
CA GLN A 257 37.92 -0.91 1.98
C GLN A 257 37.82 0.27 2.96
N THR A 258 36.97 0.19 4.00
CA THR A 258 36.80 1.23 5.03
C THR A 258 37.29 0.82 6.42
N ALA A 259 37.67 -0.45 6.59
CA ALA A 259 38.39 -0.96 7.77
C ALA A 259 39.89 -0.75 7.59
#